data_AF-A0A8T0FF70-F1
#
_entry.id   AF-A0A8T0FF70-F1
#
_cell.length_a   1.000
_cell.length_b   1.000
_cell.length_c   1.000
_cell.angle_alpha   90.00
_cell.angle_beta   90.00
_cell.angle_gamma   90.00
#
_symmetry.space_group_name_H-M   'P 1'
#
loop_
_entity.id
_entity.type
_entity.pdbx_description
1 polymer ?
#
loop_
_entity_poly.entity_id
_entity_poly.type
_entity_poly.pdbx_seq_one_letter_code
_entity_poly.pdbx_strand_id
1 'polypeptide(L)'
;MSFMPNKNSILSRLLPVVKERINFPWKRGTLWKYLHIAGFQYKRCRNQRQILIERSHIVAWRFRFLREMKKFREAKRKIIYIDETWLDSNLSFEKCWRDEKIGSAIKDSSGHRLIVVHAGSESGFVPNAVLIFKAGSATGDYHGQMNSDNLKKWIVEKLLPNIPSNSVIVMDNAAYHTKVMDPVPTKSSKKG
;
A
#
# COMPACT_ATOMS: atom_id res chain seq x y z
N MET A 1 -11.41 -23.55 -8.25
CA MET A 1 -11.06 -23.16 -9.64
C MET A 1 -9.86 -22.24 -9.59
N SER A 2 -8.66 -22.76 -9.84
CA SER A 2 -7.38 -22.09 -9.60
C SER A 2 -7.02 -21.11 -10.71
N PHE A 3 -6.99 -19.81 -10.41
CA PHE A 3 -6.39 -18.81 -11.29
C PHE A 3 -4.87 -18.95 -11.29
N MET A 4 -4.31 -19.51 -12.37
CA MET A 4 -2.89 -19.46 -12.64
C MET A 4 -2.54 -18.16 -13.38
N PRO A 5 -1.71 -17.26 -12.84
CA PRO A 5 -1.23 -16.11 -13.61
C PRO A 5 -0.20 -16.60 -14.62
N ASN A 6 -0.62 -16.60 -15.88
CA ASN A 6 0.06 -17.18 -17.04
C ASN A 6 1.53 -16.67 -17.21
N LYS A 7 2.47 -17.57 -17.52
CA LYS A 7 3.86 -17.26 -17.93
C LYS A 7 3.91 -16.40 -19.20
N ASN A 8 2.79 -16.29 -19.91
CA ASN A 8 2.73 -15.76 -21.26
C ASN A 8 2.80 -14.23 -21.38
N SER A 9 2.49 -13.44 -20.34
CA SER A 9 2.19 -12.01 -20.49
C SER A 9 3.41 -11.06 -20.62
N ILE A 10 4.60 -11.43 -20.16
CA ILE A 10 5.72 -10.47 -20.03
C ILE A 10 6.57 -10.39 -21.29
N LEU A 11 6.91 -11.52 -21.89
CA LEU A 11 7.63 -11.52 -23.17
C LEU A 11 6.85 -10.84 -24.30
N SER A 12 5.52 -10.93 -24.26
CA SER A 12 4.65 -10.21 -25.20
C SER A 12 4.68 -8.69 -24.99
N ARG A 13 4.95 -8.22 -23.77
CA ARG A 13 5.13 -6.78 -23.47
C ARG A 13 6.57 -6.30 -23.71
N LEU A 14 7.56 -7.16 -23.49
CA LEU A 14 8.97 -6.83 -23.67
C LEU A 14 9.37 -6.80 -25.16
N LEU A 15 8.83 -7.70 -25.98
CA LEU A 15 9.14 -7.80 -27.40
C LEU A 15 8.97 -6.47 -28.18
N PRO A 16 7.86 -5.71 -28.07
CA PRO A 16 7.72 -4.44 -28.78
C PRO A 16 8.78 -3.41 -28.35
N VAL A 17 9.08 -3.31 -27.06
CA VAL A 17 10.10 -2.38 -26.54
C VAL A 17 11.50 -2.72 -27.05
N VAL A 18 11.84 -4.02 -27.09
CA VAL A 18 13.13 -4.50 -27.59
C VAL A 18 13.24 -4.31 -29.10
N LYS A 19 12.14 -4.52 -29.84
CA LYS A 19 12.08 -4.22 -31.28
C LYS A 19 12.34 -2.76 -31.58
N GLU A 20 11.75 -1.87 -30.80
CA GLU A 20 11.91 -0.42 -30.96
C GLU A 20 13.32 0.05 -30.59
N ARG A 21 13.87 -0.41 -29.46
CA ARG A 21 15.13 0.13 -28.93
C ARG A 21 16.41 -0.44 -29.54
N ILE A 22 16.38 -1.70 -29.96
CA ILE A 22 17.59 -2.39 -30.48
C ILE A 22 17.37 -3.01 -31.86
N ASN A 23 16.31 -2.60 -32.55
CA ASN A 23 15.93 -3.09 -33.88
C ASN A 23 15.94 -4.63 -33.99
N PHE A 24 15.35 -5.31 -33.01
CA PHE A 24 15.41 -6.78 -32.91
C PHE A 24 14.48 -7.46 -33.92
N PRO A 25 14.97 -8.06 -35.02
CA PRO A 25 14.09 -8.58 -36.09
C PRO A 25 13.36 -9.87 -35.71
N TRP A 26 13.80 -10.55 -34.65
CA TRP A 26 13.33 -11.91 -34.35
C TRP A 26 12.05 -11.96 -33.51
N LYS A 27 11.44 -13.15 -33.48
CA LYS A 27 10.18 -13.42 -32.79
C LYS A 27 10.43 -13.75 -31.30
N ARG A 28 9.34 -13.75 -30.53
CA ARG A 28 9.31 -14.02 -29.08
C ARG A 28 10.17 -15.19 -28.61
N GLY A 29 10.15 -16.31 -29.34
CA GLY A 29 10.91 -17.51 -28.96
C GLY A 29 12.42 -17.29 -28.98
N THR A 30 12.90 -16.48 -29.93
CA THR A 30 14.31 -16.08 -30.04
C THR A 30 14.70 -15.15 -28.91
N LEU A 31 13.85 -14.16 -28.59
CA LEU A 31 14.06 -13.28 -27.43
C LEU A 31 14.19 -14.07 -26.12
N TRP A 32 13.35 -15.10 -25.94
CA TRP A 32 13.43 -15.97 -24.76
C TRP A 32 14.77 -16.72 -24.68
N LYS A 33 15.27 -17.25 -25.81
CA LYS A 33 16.58 -17.93 -25.87
C LYS A 33 17.72 -16.97 -25.53
N TYR A 34 17.71 -15.77 -26.10
CA TYR A 34 18.75 -14.77 -25.82
C TYR A 34 18.77 -14.31 -24.36
N LEU A 35 17.60 -14.12 -23.74
CA LEU A 35 17.52 -13.79 -22.33
C LEU A 35 18.18 -14.87 -21.46
N HIS A 36 17.95 -16.15 -21.75
CA HIS A 36 18.61 -17.25 -21.03
C HIS A 36 20.12 -17.31 -21.28
N ILE A 37 20.56 -17.12 -22.53
CA ILE A 37 21.99 -17.09 -22.90
C ILE A 37 22.71 -15.94 -22.18
N ALA A 38 22.05 -14.79 -22.06
CA ALA A 38 22.56 -13.62 -21.34
C ALA A 38 22.49 -13.77 -19.80
N GLY A 39 22.07 -14.93 -19.28
CA GLY A 39 22.03 -15.23 -17.85
C GLY A 39 20.74 -14.81 -17.13
N PHE A 40 19.73 -14.30 -17.85
CA PHE A 40 18.45 -13.96 -17.24
C PHE A 40 17.58 -15.20 -17.05
N GLN A 41 17.10 -15.41 -15.84
CA GLN A 41 16.21 -16.52 -15.51
C GLN A 41 14.79 -16.05 -15.19
N TYR A 42 13.79 -16.77 -15.71
CA TYR A 42 12.41 -16.56 -15.32
C TYR A 42 12.15 -17.25 -13.97
N LYS A 43 12.09 -16.47 -12.88
CA LYS A 43 11.71 -16.95 -11.55
C LYS A 43 10.33 -16.42 -11.17
N ARG A 44 9.48 -17.26 -10.57
CA ARG A 44 8.30 -16.78 -9.83
C ARG A 44 8.82 -16.10 -8.57
N CYS A 45 8.49 -14.82 -8.35
CA CYS A 45 8.67 -14.25 -7.02
C CYS A 45 7.75 -15.02 -6.06
N ARG A 46 8.30 -15.58 -4.98
CA ARG A 46 7.50 -16.34 -3.99
C ARG A 46 6.43 -15.40 -3.45
N ASN A 47 5.17 -15.79 -3.61
CA ASN A 47 4.08 -15.15 -2.89
C ASN A 47 4.20 -15.61 -1.43
N GLN A 48 4.68 -14.73 -0.54
CA GLN A 48 4.84 -15.04 0.89
C GLN A 48 3.50 -15.08 1.64
N ARG A 49 2.36 -15.01 0.94
CA ARG A 49 1.03 -15.12 1.54
C ARG A 49 0.92 -16.47 2.26
N GLN A 50 0.98 -16.42 3.58
CA GLN A 50 0.62 -17.53 4.45
C GLN A 50 -0.85 -17.87 4.20
N ILE A 51 -1.21 -19.15 4.35
CA ILE A 51 -2.62 -19.56 4.35
C ILE A 51 -3.28 -18.82 5.52
N LEU A 52 -4.15 -17.86 5.20
CA LEU A 52 -4.91 -17.09 6.18
C LEU A 52 -6.00 -18.00 6.75
N ILE A 53 -5.69 -18.65 7.87
CA ILE A 53 -6.71 -19.33 8.66
C ILE A 53 -7.34 -18.28 9.57
N GLU A 54 -8.62 -17.95 9.34
CA GLU A 54 -9.34 -17.02 10.19
C GLU A 54 -9.50 -17.63 11.60
N ARG A 55 -9.02 -16.92 12.62
CA ARG A 55 -9.24 -17.30 14.01
C ARG A 55 -10.67 -16.95 14.43
N SER A 56 -11.30 -17.76 15.27
CA SER A 56 -12.70 -17.59 15.70
C SER A 56 -13.02 -16.18 16.24
N HIS A 57 -12.12 -15.59 17.02
CA HIS A 57 -12.30 -14.22 17.52
C HIS A 57 -12.24 -13.17 16.40
N ILE A 58 -11.41 -13.35 15.37
CA ILE A 58 -11.38 -12.45 14.20
C ILE A 58 -12.69 -12.52 13.44
N VAL A 59 -13.26 -13.72 13.29
CA VAL A 59 -14.60 -13.91 12.72
C VAL A 59 -15.65 -13.15 13.53
N ALA A 60 -15.63 -13.27 14.86
CA ALA A 60 -16.54 -12.52 15.73
C ALA A 60 -16.39 -10.99 15.59
N TRP A 61 -15.16 -10.48 15.50
CA TRP A 61 -14.88 -9.06 15.24
C TRP A 61 -15.43 -8.61 13.89
N ARG A 62 -15.26 -9.40 12.83
CA ARG A 62 -15.82 -9.12 11.50
C ARG A 62 -17.34 -9.09 11.54
N PHE A 63 -17.98 -10.04 12.22
CA PHE A 63 -19.43 -10.03 12.41
C PHE A 63 -19.91 -8.77 13.13
N ARG A 64 -19.24 -8.37 14.22
CA ARG A 64 -19.57 -7.14 14.94
C ARG A 64 -19.44 -5.92 14.04
N PHE A 65 -18.32 -5.79 13.32
CA PHE A 65 -18.11 -4.72 12.35
C PHE A 65 -19.23 -4.68 11.30
N LEU A 66 -19.54 -5.80 10.67
CA LEU A 66 -20.59 -5.87 9.63
C LEU A 66 -21.97 -5.49 10.17
N ARG A 67 -22.30 -5.87 11.42
CA ARG A 67 -23.55 -5.48 12.08
C ARG A 67 -23.64 -3.96 12.29
N GLU A 68 -22.57 -3.33 12.77
CA GLU A 68 -22.54 -1.87 12.93
C GLU A 68 -22.60 -1.15 11.58
N MET A 69 -21.85 -1.62 10.58
CA MET A 69 -21.90 -1.07 9.23
C MET A 69 -23.30 -1.18 8.61
N LYS A 70 -24.02 -2.27 8.87
CA LYS A 70 -25.42 -2.42 8.44
C LYS A 70 -26.31 -1.34 9.06
N LYS A 71 -26.22 -1.11 10.37
CA LYS A 71 -26.98 -0.05 11.06
C LYS A 71 -26.69 1.33 10.49
N PHE A 72 -25.43 1.66 10.23
CA PHE A 72 -25.05 2.95 9.66
C PHE A 72 -25.58 3.16 8.24
N ARG A 73 -25.61 2.09 7.43
CA ARG A 73 -26.22 2.12 6.09
C ARG A 73 -27.74 2.29 6.15
N GLU A 74 -28.42 1.58 7.06
CA GLU A 74 -29.86 1.72 7.29
C GLU A 74 -30.23 3.13 7.75
N ALA A 75 -29.38 3.74 8.60
CA ALA A 75 -29.49 5.13 9.02
C ALA A 75 -29.07 6.15 7.93
N LYS A 76 -28.76 5.70 6.71
CA LYS A 76 -28.32 6.53 5.57
C LYS A 76 -27.14 7.46 5.90
N ARG A 77 -26.26 7.04 6.82
CA ARG A 77 -25.07 7.82 7.17
C ARG A 77 -24.01 7.67 6.08
N LYS A 78 -23.31 8.77 5.77
CA LYS A 78 -22.20 8.72 4.80
C LYS A 78 -21.03 7.96 5.42
N ILE A 79 -20.58 6.91 4.75
CA ILE A 79 -19.44 6.11 5.19
C ILE A 79 -18.20 6.55 4.41
N ILE A 80 -17.17 6.96 5.16
CA ILE A 80 -15.89 7.42 4.64
C ILE A 80 -14.82 6.43 5.10
N TYR A 81 -14.12 5.82 4.18
CA TYR A 81 -12.96 4.96 4.44
C TYR A 81 -11.70 5.78 4.29
N ILE A 82 -10.78 5.65 5.24
CA ILE A 82 -9.45 6.25 5.18
C ILE A 82 -8.40 5.15 5.18
N ASP A 83 -7.28 5.41 4.50
CA ASP A 83 -6.14 4.50 4.49
C ASP A 83 -4.85 5.27 4.19
N GLU A 84 -3.73 4.70 4.63
CA GLU A 84 -2.39 5.16 4.29
C GLU A 84 -1.64 4.12 3.45
N THR A 85 -0.88 4.60 2.48
CA THR A 85 0.01 3.74 1.69
C THR A 85 1.39 4.34 1.56
N TRP A 86 2.39 3.46 1.58
CA TRP A 86 3.80 3.80 1.45
C TRP A 86 4.27 3.38 0.07
N LEU A 87 4.64 4.35 -0.74
CA LEU A 87 5.28 4.13 -2.03
C LEU A 87 6.79 4.17 -1.82
N ASP A 88 7.40 2.99 -1.87
CA ASP A 88 8.85 2.84 -1.84
C ASP A 88 9.43 3.04 -3.25
N SER A 89 10.61 3.67 -3.34
CA SER A 89 11.37 3.81 -4.59
C SER A 89 11.75 2.47 -5.21
N ASN A 90 11.77 1.40 -4.40
CA ASN A 90 12.04 0.04 -4.83
C ASN A 90 10.75 -0.68 -5.26
N LEU A 91 10.13 -0.23 -6.35
CA LEU A 91 8.97 -0.91 -6.94
C LEU A 91 9.36 -2.31 -7.42
N SER A 92 9.07 -3.33 -6.61
CA SER A 92 9.27 -4.73 -7.00
C SER A 92 8.01 -5.28 -7.68
N PHE A 93 8.16 -5.72 -8.92
CA PHE A 93 7.09 -6.36 -9.68
C PHE A 93 7.03 -7.87 -9.37
N GLU A 94 5.82 -8.44 -9.26
CA GLU A 94 5.57 -9.86 -8.94
C GLU A 94 6.25 -10.84 -9.91
N LYS A 95 6.58 -10.37 -11.11
CA LYS A 95 7.34 -11.09 -12.13
C LYS A 95 8.28 -10.12 -12.83
N CYS A 96 9.58 -10.27 -12.64
CA CYS A 96 10.60 -9.53 -13.37
C CYS A 96 11.71 -10.48 -13.86
N TRP A 97 12.35 -10.12 -14.96
CA TRP A 97 13.61 -10.74 -15.39
C TRP A 97 14.74 -10.12 -14.58
N ARG A 98 15.64 -10.93 -14.03
CA ARG A 98 16.77 -10.48 -13.19
C ARG A 98 18.08 -11.10 -13.67
N ASP A 99 19.15 -10.31 -13.60
CA ASP A 99 20.53 -10.73 -13.80
C ASP A 99 21.12 -11.18 -12.44
N GLU A 100 21.80 -12.33 -12.38
CA GLU A 100 22.39 -12.86 -11.14
C GLU A 100 23.66 -12.13 -10.71
N LYS A 101 24.34 -11.41 -11.62
CA LYS A 101 25.56 -10.63 -11.31
C LYS A 101 25.26 -9.34 -10.54
N ILE A 102 24.03 -8.84 -10.65
CA ILE A 102 23.53 -7.73 -9.85
C ILE A 102 22.85 -8.37 -8.65
N GLY A 103 23.61 -8.53 -7.56
CA GLY A 103 23.17 -9.17 -6.33
C GLY A 103 21.79 -8.70 -5.89
N SER A 104 21.05 -9.64 -5.30
CA SER A 104 19.78 -9.50 -4.56
C SER A 104 19.18 -8.10 -4.57
N ALA A 105 18.02 -7.94 -5.23
CA ALA A 105 17.10 -6.81 -5.15
C ALA A 105 17.55 -5.81 -4.09
N ILE A 106 18.17 -4.71 -4.54
CA ILE A 106 18.79 -3.71 -3.67
C ILE A 106 17.83 -3.51 -2.51
N LYS A 107 18.19 -4.06 -1.33
CA LYS A 107 17.55 -3.71 -0.08
C LYS A 107 18.06 -2.32 0.23
N ASP A 108 17.77 -1.36 -0.63
CA ASP A 108 17.99 0.01 -0.29
C ASP A 108 16.93 0.27 0.77
N SER A 109 17.38 0.53 1.98
CA SER A 109 16.54 1.09 3.02
C SER A 109 16.09 2.44 2.51
N SER A 110 15.03 2.45 1.70
CA SER A 110 14.61 3.60 0.91
C SER A 110 14.46 4.82 1.82
N GLY A 111 15.46 5.71 1.75
CA GLY A 111 15.39 7.05 2.32
C GLY A 111 14.41 7.95 1.56
N HIS A 112 13.71 7.41 0.56
CA HIS A 112 12.85 8.13 -0.37
C HIS A 112 11.48 7.47 -0.50
N ARG A 113 10.83 7.17 0.63
CA ARG A 113 9.43 6.74 0.64
C ARG A 113 8.49 7.92 0.52
N LEU A 114 7.46 7.81 -0.30
CA LEU A 114 6.31 8.72 -0.28
C LEU A 114 5.21 8.10 0.56
N ILE A 115 4.67 8.89 1.49
CA ILE A 115 3.49 8.54 2.28
C ILE A 115 2.31 9.23 1.61
N VAL A 116 1.29 8.43 1.28
CA VAL A 116 0.04 8.92 0.71
C VAL A 116 -1.07 8.56 1.69
N VAL A 117 -1.85 9.55 2.09
CA VAL A 117 -3.07 9.39 2.90
C VAL A 117 -4.24 9.96 2.14
N HIS A 118 -5.35 9.22 2.10
CA HIS A 118 -6.56 9.69 1.45
C HIS A 118 -7.81 9.08 2.11
N ALA A 119 -8.93 9.77 1.90
CA ALA A 119 -10.27 9.28 2.19
C ALA A 119 -11.13 9.04 0.93
N GLY A 120 -11.99 8.03 0.96
CA GLY A 120 -12.95 7.73 -0.10
C GLY A 120 -14.28 7.22 0.43
N SER A 121 -15.32 7.33 -0.39
CA SER A 121 -16.66 6.84 -0.11
C SER A 121 -17.24 6.13 -1.35
N GLU A 122 -18.49 5.68 -1.26
CA GLU A 122 -19.22 5.14 -2.42
C GLU A 122 -19.30 6.12 -3.61
N SER A 123 -19.16 7.42 -3.36
CA SER A 123 -19.21 8.49 -4.38
C SER A 123 -17.82 8.83 -4.94
N GLY A 124 -16.79 8.06 -4.57
CA GLY A 124 -15.41 8.31 -4.95
C GLY A 124 -14.59 8.98 -3.85
N PHE A 125 -13.44 9.51 -4.24
CA PHE A 125 -12.48 10.16 -3.35
C PHE A 125 -13.00 11.48 -2.80
N VAL A 126 -12.69 11.77 -1.54
CA VAL A 126 -13.06 13.04 -0.89
C VAL A 126 -12.20 14.17 -1.47
N PRO A 127 -12.79 15.20 -2.10
CA PRO A 127 -12.03 16.33 -2.64
C PRO A 127 -11.17 17.02 -1.57
N ASN A 128 -9.99 17.50 -1.95
CA ASN A 128 -9.05 18.22 -1.07
C ASN A 128 -8.55 17.46 0.17
N ALA A 129 -8.87 16.17 0.30
CA ALA A 129 -8.45 15.33 1.42
C ALA A 129 -7.16 14.55 1.14
N VAL A 130 -6.58 14.63 -0.06
CA VAL A 130 -5.32 13.95 -0.38
C VAL A 130 -4.16 14.62 0.36
N LEU A 131 -3.31 13.79 1.00
CA LEU A 131 -2.04 14.21 1.57
C LEU A 131 -0.93 13.32 1.01
N ILE A 132 0.10 13.94 0.44
CA ILE A 132 1.28 13.25 -0.08
C ILE A 132 2.50 13.98 0.47
N PHE A 133 3.37 13.27 1.18
CA PHE A 133 4.63 13.84 1.64
C PHE A 133 5.75 12.80 1.67
N LYS A 134 7.00 13.29 1.62
CA LYS A 134 8.18 12.43 1.65
C LYS A 134 8.49 12.03 3.10
N ALA A 135 8.61 10.73 3.33
CA ALA A 135 9.01 10.17 4.59
C ALA A 135 10.43 10.64 4.96
N GLY A 136 10.62 11.07 6.21
CA GLY A 136 11.90 11.58 6.69
C GLY A 136 12.23 13.01 6.23
N SER A 137 11.29 13.72 5.60
CA SER A 137 11.47 15.15 5.30
C SER A 137 11.52 15.96 6.60
N ALA A 138 12.53 16.83 6.73
CA ALA A 138 12.63 17.85 7.77
C ALA A 138 11.97 19.18 7.38
N THR A 139 11.40 19.26 6.17
CA THR A 139 10.77 20.47 5.62
C THR A 139 9.31 20.21 5.25
N GLY A 140 8.46 21.23 5.40
CA GLY A 140 7.01 21.20 5.12
C GLY A 140 6.14 20.90 6.33
N ASP A 141 4.83 21.14 6.23
CA ASP A 141 3.89 21.01 7.37
C ASP A 141 3.72 19.60 7.96
N TYR A 142 4.22 18.59 7.25
CA TYR A 142 4.19 17.18 7.63
C TYR A 142 5.63 16.64 7.59
N HIS A 143 6.20 16.43 8.78
CA HIS A 143 7.59 16.00 8.95
C HIS A 143 7.68 14.52 9.34
N GLY A 144 8.81 13.89 8.99
CA GLY A 144 9.13 12.55 9.45
C GLY A 144 8.24 11.45 8.83
N GLN A 145 7.67 10.58 9.65
CA GLN A 145 6.80 9.46 9.24
C GLN A 145 5.34 9.76 9.56
N MET A 146 4.41 8.96 9.04
CA MET A 146 3.03 8.98 9.52
C MET A 146 3.01 8.61 11.01
N ASN A 147 2.33 9.42 11.82
CA ASN A 147 2.21 9.27 13.25
C ASN A 147 0.87 9.86 13.72
N SER A 148 0.54 9.69 14.99
CA SER A 148 -0.75 10.14 15.55
C SER A 148 -1.01 11.64 15.39
N ASP A 149 0.03 12.47 15.51
CA ASP A 149 -0.11 13.93 15.44
C ASP A 149 -0.31 14.40 13.99
N ASN A 150 0.45 13.83 13.04
CA ASN A 150 0.27 14.04 11.60
C ASN A 150 -1.11 13.56 11.12
N LEU A 151 -1.56 12.39 11.58
CA LEU A 151 -2.89 11.87 11.25
C LEU A 151 -3.99 12.79 11.81
N LYS A 152 -3.87 13.21 13.08
CA LYS A 152 -4.82 14.15 13.69
C LYS A 152 -4.88 15.46 12.92
N LYS A 153 -3.73 16.03 12.55
CA LYS A 153 -3.64 17.24 11.74
C LYS A 153 -4.37 17.07 10.41
N TRP A 154 -4.09 15.98 9.70
CA TRP A 154 -4.76 15.67 8.45
C TRP A 154 -6.28 15.50 8.60
N ILE A 155 -6.74 14.80 9.65
CA ILE A 155 -8.18 14.64 9.93
C ILE A 155 -8.84 16.02 10.10
N VAL A 156 -8.26 16.90 10.92
CA VAL A 156 -8.85 18.20 11.25
C VAL A 156 -8.79 19.18 10.08
N GLU A 157 -7.66 19.25 9.39
CA GLU A 157 -7.42 20.28 8.36
C GLU A 157 -7.88 19.87 6.97
N LYS A 158 -7.87 18.57 6.65
CA LYS A 158 -8.13 18.06 5.29
C LYS A 158 -9.37 17.19 5.20
N LEU A 159 -9.63 16.32 6.17
CA LEU A 159 -10.75 15.39 6.09
C LEU A 159 -12.08 16.02 6.52
N LEU A 160 -12.17 16.44 7.79
CA LEU A 160 -13.41 16.92 8.40
C LEU A 160 -14.05 18.10 7.65
N PRO A 161 -13.29 19.09 7.12
CA PRO A 161 -13.89 20.19 6.35
C PRO A 161 -14.50 19.76 5.01
N ASN A 162 -14.09 18.60 4.47
CA ASN A 162 -14.46 18.14 3.14
C ASN A 162 -15.45 16.96 3.15
N ILE A 163 -15.97 16.57 4.32
CA ILE A 163 -16.99 15.50 4.43
C ILE A 163 -18.28 16.03 5.05
N PRO A 164 -19.44 15.40 4.75
CA PRO A 164 -20.70 15.78 5.38
C PRO A 164 -20.67 15.60 6.90
N SER A 165 -21.44 16.42 7.61
CA SER A 165 -21.68 16.21 9.04
C SER A 165 -22.34 14.85 9.29
N ASN A 166 -22.17 14.30 10.50
CA ASN A 166 -22.69 12.99 10.88
C ASN A 166 -22.19 11.82 10.02
N SER A 167 -21.09 11.97 9.30
CA SER A 167 -20.41 10.86 8.61
C SER A 167 -19.85 9.81 9.59
N VAL A 168 -19.62 8.60 9.09
CA VAL A 168 -18.94 7.49 9.80
C VAL A 168 -17.57 7.33 9.16
N ILE A 169 -16.51 7.49 9.95
CA ILE A 169 -15.14 7.25 9.50
C ILE A 169 -14.76 5.80 9.82
N VAL A 170 -14.26 5.09 8.82
CA VAL A 170 -13.78 3.71 8.92
C VAL A 170 -12.28 3.71 8.64
N MET A 171 -11.52 3.15 9.56
CA MET A 171 -10.06 3.04 9.50
C MET A 171 -9.63 1.66 10.03
N ASP A 172 -8.42 1.23 9.69
CA ASP A 172 -7.83 0.05 10.28
C ASP A 172 -7.33 0.32 11.72
N ASN A 173 -6.81 -0.72 12.37
CA ASN A 173 -6.36 -0.65 13.76
C ASN A 173 -4.83 -0.51 13.86
N ALA A 174 -4.26 0.48 13.17
CA ALA A 174 -2.85 0.80 13.30
C ALA A 174 -2.57 1.41 14.69
N ALA A 175 -1.40 1.09 15.27
CA ALA A 175 -1.06 1.50 16.64
C ALA A 175 -1.11 3.03 16.85
N TYR A 176 -0.79 3.82 15.82
CA TYR A 176 -0.81 5.27 15.89
C TYR A 176 -2.19 5.89 15.63
N HIS A 177 -3.22 5.12 15.26
CA HIS A 177 -4.60 5.60 15.12
C HIS A 177 -5.26 5.89 16.46
N THR A 178 -4.76 5.26 17.52
CA THR A 178 -5.29 5.41 18.88
C THR A 178 -4.19 5.94 19.79
N LYS A 179 -4.36 7.17 20.28
CA LYS A 179 -3.49 7.75 21.31
C LYS A 179 -4.27 7.77 22.62
N VAL A 180 -3.75 7.08 23.63
CA VAL A 180 -4.29 7.19 25.00
C VAL A 180 -3.87 8.55 25.53
N MET A 181 -4.85 9.38 25.94
CA MET A 181 -4.61 10.73 26.45
C MET A 181 -3.83 10.71 27.78
N ASP A 182 -4.21 9.78 28.67
CA ASP A 182 -3.58 9.59 29.98
C ASP A 182 -3.07 8.14 30.13
N PRO A 183 -1.95 7.79 29.48
CA PRO A 183 -1.40 6.45 29.60
C PRO A 183 -0.86 6.23 31.01
N VAL A 184 -1.10 5.03 31.56
CA VAL A 184 -0.47 4.60 32.81
C VAL A 184 1.06 4.74 32.68
N PRO A 185 1.76 5.40 33.63
CA PRO A 185 3.20 5.58 33.56
C PRO A 185 3.92 4.25 33.35
N THR A 186 4.83 4.21 32.39
CA THR A 186 5.69 3.05 32.13
C THR A 186 7.05 3.25 32.78
N LYS A 187 7.89 2.22 32.86
CA LYS A 187 9.26 2.34 33.40
C LYS A 187 10.12 3.40 32.68
N SER A 188 9.78 3.75 31.44
CA SER A 188 10.43 4.81 30.65
C SER A 188 9.83 6.21 30.82
N SER A 189 8.73 6.35 31.56
CA SER A 189 8.14 7.66 31.88
C SER A 189 9.08 8.40 32.83
N LYS A 190 9.69 9.49 32.36
CA LYS A 190 10.50 10.36 33.21
C LYS A 190 9.59 11.10 34.19
N LYS A 191 9.95 11.11 35.47
CA LYS A 191 9.32 12.00 36.45
C LYS A 191 9.60 13.44 36.02
N GLY A 192 8.54 14.23 35.87
CA GLY A 192 8.64 15.69 35.85
C GLY A 192 8.99 16.20 37.24
#